data_AF-A0A183TM76-F1
#
_entry.id   AF-A0A183TM76-F1
#
_cell.length_a   1.000
_cell.length_b   1.000
_cell.length_c   1.000
_cell.angle_alpha   90.00
_cell.angle_beta   90.00
_cell.angle_gamma   90.00
#
_symmetry.space_group_name_H-M   'P 1'
#
loop_
_entity.id
_entity.type
_entity.pdbx_description
1 polymer ?
#
loop_
_entity_poly.entity_id
_entity_poly.type
_entity_poly.pdbx_seq_one_letter_code
_entity_poly.pdbx_strand_id
1 'polypeptide(L)' 'MCAGNELFYSMLYVLYFTNGPLVFGYSLFKVILFLSLPIALLKTAISMVHLYAASVNLAVIDVAERKKASAAAS' A
#
# COMPACT_ATOMS: atom_id res chain seq x y z
N MET A 1 8.75 -1.54 -6.61
CA MET A 1 9.01 -1.98 -5.21
C MET A 1 7.85 -2.81 -4.63
N CYS A 2 7.22 -3.71 -5.40
CA CYS A 2 6.10 -4.54 -4.91
C CYS A 2 6.61 -5.68 -4.03
N ALA A 3 7.74 -6.28 -4.41
CA ALA A 3 8.35 -7.39 -3.70
C ALA A 3 8.60 -7.11 -2.21
N GLY A 4 9.02 -5.90 -1.82
CA GLY A 4 9.23 -5.55 -0.42
C GLY A 4 7.93 -5.49 0.40
N ASN A 5 6.84 -5.04 -0.22
CA ASN A 5 5.52 -5.00 0.40
C ASN A 5 4.92 -6.41 0.51
N GLU A 6 4.98 -7.19 -0.57
CA GLU A 6 4.55 -8.59 -0.59
C GLU A 6 5.32 -9.41 0.43
N LEU A 7 6.65 -9.26 0.48
CA LEU A 7 7.52 -9.92 1.46
C LEU A 7 7.14 -9.58 2.90
N PHE A 8 6.84 -8.30 3.20
CA PHE A 8 6.42 -7.90 4.54
C PHE A 8 5.13 -8.61 4.98
N TYR A 9 4.09 -8.61 4.14
CA TYR A 9 2.83 -9.28 4.44
C TYR A 9 2.96 -10.80 4.49
N SER A 10 3.76 -11.39 3.60
CA SER A 10 4.08 -12.82 3.64
C SER A 10 4.80 -13.21 4.93
N MET A 11 5.77 -12.42 5.40
CA MET A 11 6.47 -12.70 6.65
C MET A 11 5.57 -12.58 7.88
N LEU A 12 4.67 -11.59 7.92
CA LEU A 12 3.64 -11.49 8.97
C LEU A 12 2.76 -12.75 9.02
N TYR A 13 2.31 -13.22 7.85
CA TYR A 13 1.52 -14.44 7.75
C TYR A 13 2.29 -15.67 8.23
N VAL A 14 3.53 -15.86 7.77
CA VAL A 14 4.34 -17.02 8.17
C VAL A 14 4.69 -16.98 9.66
N LEU A 15 5.01 -15.81 10.22
CA LEU A 15 5.32 -15.64 11.65
C LEU A 15 4.16 -16.02 12.57
N TYR A 16 2.92 -15.93 12.10
CA TYR A 16 1.75 -16.40 12.85
C TYR A 16 1.79 -17.92 13.08
N PHE A 17 2.25 -18.69 12.09
CA PHE A 17 2.29 -20.16 12.18
C PHE A 17 3.61 -20.69 12.74
N THR A 18 4.73 -20.03 12.45
CA THR A 18 6.05 -20.48 12.89
C THR A 18 7.02 -19.31 12.99
N ASN A 19 7.86 -19.34 14.03
CA ASN A 19 8.95 -18.38 14.16
C ASN A 19 10.08 -18.61 13.13
N GLY A 20 10.00 -19.67 12.32
CA GLY A 20 10.99 -19.97 11.30
C GLY A 20 12.31 -20.52 11.84
N PRO A 21 13.26 -20.83 10.94
CA PRO A 21 14.57 -21.31 11.34
C PRO A 21 15.31 -20.23 12.13
N LEU A 22 15.91 -20.66 13.24
CA LEU A 22 16.82 -19.84 14.04
C LEU A 22 18.17 -19.79 13.31
N VAL A 23 18.57 -18.60 12.88
CA VAL A 23 19.88 -18.34 12.28
C VAL A 23 20.65 -17.47 13.27
N PHE A 24 21.78 -17.98 13.79
CA PHE A 24 22.57 -17.34 14.86
C PHE A 24 21.76 -16.99 16.13
N GLY A 25 20.73 -17.78 16.46
CA GLY A 25 19.86 -17.54 17.64
C GLY A 25 18.73 -16.53 17.40
N TYR A 26 18.63 -15.94 16.20
CA TYR A 26 17.56 -15.03 15.82
C TYR A 26 16.59 -15.69 14.83
N SER A 27 15.31 -15.38 14.95
CA SER A 27 14.30 -15.79 13.96
C SER A 27 14.56 -15.05 12.64
N LEU A 28 14.92 -15.80 11.59
CA LEU A 28 15.18 -15.25 10.27
C LEU A 28 13.98 -14.45 9.74
N PHE A 29 12.76 -14.93 10.00
CA PHE A 29 11.53 -14.27 9.54
C PHE A 29 11.30 -12.93 10.24
N LYS A 30 11.66 -12.80 11.53
CA LYS A 30 11.60 -11.49 12.22
C LYS A 30 12.59 -10.49 11.63
N VAL A 31 13.80 -10.93 11.30
CA VAL A 31 14.82 -10.06 10.68
C VAL A 31 14.34 -9.55 9.32
N ILE A 32 13.83 -10.44 8.47
CA ILE A 32 13.28 -10.08 7.15
C ILE A 32 12.05 -9.16 7.29
N LEU A 33 11.20 -9.40 8.28
CA LEU A 33 10.05 -8.54 8.59
C LEU A 33 10.48 -7.12 8.95
N PHE A 34 11.45 -6.95 9.86
CA PHE A 34 11.92 -5.61 10.25
C PHE A 34 12.63 -4.88 9.10
N LEU A 35 13.34 -5.61 8.24
CA LEU A 35 13.99 -5.03 7.06
C LEU A 35 12.96 -4.57 6.01
N SER A 36 11.87 -5.33 5.84
CA SER A 36 10.81 -5.02 4.85
C SER A 36 9.76 -4.02 5.36
N LEU A 37 9.62 -3.86 6.67
CA LEU A 37 8.71 -2.90 7.32
C LEU A 37 8.86 -1.45 6.81
N PRO A 38 10.05 -0.81 6.79
CA PRO A 38 10.17 0.57 6.32
C PRO A 38 9.81 0.71 4.84
N ILE A 39 10.11 -0.32 4.03
CA ILE A 39 9.81 -0.35 2.60
C ILE A 39 8.28 -0.41 2.38
N ALA A 40 7.59 -1.28 3.13
CA ALA A 40 6.13 -1.43 3.06
C ALA A 40 5.40 -0.15 3.54
N LEU A 41 5.87 0.46 4.63
CA LEU A 41 5.31 1.71 5.16
C LEU A 41 5.48 2.86 4.18
N LEU A 42 6.69 3.04 3.63
CA LEU A 42 6.96 4.11 2.66
C LEU A 42 6.11 3.91 1.39
N LYS A 43 6.01 2.68 0.88
CA LYS A 43 5.18 2.38 -0.28
C LYS A 43 3.71 2.70 -0.02
N THR A 44 3.20 2.35 1.17
CA THR A 44 1.82 2.62 1.58
C THR A 44 1.55 4.12 1.68
N ALA A 45 2.46 4.87 2.30
CA ALA A 45 2.34 6.32 2.41
C ALA A 45 2.29 7.00 1.02
N ILE A 46 3.19 6.63 0.11
CA ILE A 46 3.19 7.16 -1.26
C ILE A 46 1.89 6.80 -1.99
N SER A 47 1.39 5.56 -1.83
CA SER A 47 0.12 5.14 -2.42
C SER A 47 -1.07 5.95 -1.88
N MET A 48 -1.10 6.26 -0.58
CA MET A 48 -2.17 7.06 0.02
C MET A 48 -2.20 8.49 -0.51
N VAL A 49 -1.04 9.13 -0.67
CA VAL A 49 -0.95 10.48 -1.24
C VAL A 49 -1.46 10.50 -2.70
N HIS A 50 -1.05 9.52 -3.51
CA HIS A 50 -1.53 9.40 -4.89
C HIS A 50 -3.03 9.11 -4.96
N LEU A 51 -3.54 8.26 -4.06
CA LEU A 51 -4.97 7.96 -3.98
C LEU A 51 -5.77 9.21 -3.65
N TYR A 52 -5.30 10.02 -2.70
CA TYR A 52 -5.95 11.28 -2.33
C TYR A 52 -5.93 12.30 -3.48
N ALA A 53 -4.78 12.51 -4.12
CA ALA A 53 -4.68 13.42 -5.25
C ALA A 53 -5.58 12.97 -6.42
N ALA A 54 -5.62 11.66 -6.71
CA ALA A 54 -6.47 11.10 -7.74
C ALA A 54 -7.97 11.23 -7.41
N SER A 55 -8.38 11.04 -6.15
CA SER A 55 -9.78 11.15 -5.75
C SER A 55 -10.29 12.59 -5.85
N VAL A 56 -9.48 13.58 -5.46
CA VAL A 56 -9.82 15.00 -5.61
C VAL A 56 -9.95 15.37 -7.09
N ASN A 57 -8.99 14.97 -7.93
CA ASN A 57 -9.04 15.23 -9.36
C ASN A 57 -10.28 14.60 -10.02
N LEU A 58 -10.63 13.36 -9.66
CA LEU A 58 -11.83 12.70 -10.15
C LEU A 58 -13.11 13.44 -9.73
N ALA A 59 -13.18 13.95 -8.50
CA ALA A 59 -14.34 14.72 -8.04
C ALA A 59 -14.51 16.03 -8.82
N VAL A 60 -13.42 16.71 -9.15
CA VAL A 60 -13.46 17.93 -9.99
C VAL A 60 -13.97 17.62 -11.39
N ILE A 61 -13.47 16.54 -12.00
CA ILE A 61 -13.93 16.09 -13.33
C ILE A 61 -15.42 15.71 -13.28
N ASP A 62 -15.85 14.97 -12.26
CA ASP A 62 -17.26 14.55 -12.10
C ASP A 62 -18.20 15.76 -12.05
N VAL A 63 -17.86 16.80 -11.28
CA VAL A 63 -18.66 18.03 -11.20
C VAL A 63 -18.67 18.80 -12.53
N ALA A 64 -17.53 18.87 -13.23
CA ALA A 64 -17.44 19.55 -14.51
C ALA A 64 -18.31 18.86 -15.59
N GLU A 65 -18.24 17.53 -15.66
CA GLU A 65 -19.05 16.72 -16.58
C GLU A 65 -20.55 16.86 -16.29
N ARG A 66 -20.97 16.83 -15.01
CA ARG A 66 -22.38 17.05 -14.64
C ARG A 66 -22.89 18.42 -15.06
N LYS A 67 -22.11 19.49 -14.84
CA LYS A 67 -22.49 20.84 -15.26
C LYS A 67 -22.64 20.94 -16.78
N LYS A 68 -21.71 20.35 -17.53
CA LYS A 68 -21.76 20.31 -19.00
C LYS A 68 -22.97 19.54 -19.50
N ALA A 69 -23.30 18.39 -18.90
CA ALA A 69 -24.48 17.61 -19.23
C ALA A 69 -25.78 18.40 -18.95
N SER A 70 -25.87 19.12 -17.82
CA SER A 70 -27.04 19.96 -17.53
C SER A 70 -27.19 21.14 -18.48
N ALA A 71 -26.09 21.76 -18.92
CA ALA A 71 -26.11 22.89 -19.86
C ALA A 71 -26.42 22.46 -21.31
N ALA A 72 -26.15 21.20 -21.68
CA ALA A 72 -26.52 20.65 -22.98
C ALA A 72 -27.99 20.21 -23.05
N ALA A 73 -28.67 20.11 -21.90
CA ALA A 73 -30.07 19.73 -21.78
C ALA A 73 -31.03 20.93 -21.70
N SER A 74 -30.49 22.15 -21.56
CA SER A 74 -31.20 23.43 -21.60
C SER A 74 -31.04 24.11 -22.96
#